data_AF-A0A2D0KSB6-F1
#
_entry.id   AF-A0A2D0KSB6-F1
#
_cell.length_a   1.000
_cell.length_b   1.000
_cell.length_c   1.000
_cell.angle_alpha   90.00
_cell.angle_beta   90.00
_cell.angle_gamma   90.00
#
_symmetry.space_group_name_H-M   'P 1'
#
loop_
_entity.id
_entity.type
_entity.pdbx_description
1 polymer ?
#
loop_
_entity_poly.entity_id
_entity_poly.type
_entity_poly.pdbx_seq_one_letter_code
_entity_poly.pdbx_strand_id
1 'polypeptide(L)'
;MNLTPGGNAPVSDQMLTIRVLSGLAVDVSAFRLYADGKVQGDPDMVFYGQPDNDDNTIRLSGGNTNTAFSVNLPALRQDVQKVAFTATCDGSQTISSLRSLSIQVELNGSVILQGHVEVQGRTEAALILGELYRRNGEWKFRFIAQGFNGGLQPLAEHFGVDIVDDAPASPPTPAPEPKSVNLSKVSLTKEKPAISLSKRDNFGEIRVNLNWNQGAAPASRGMFQNLFNTSKGVDLDLGAFVRLRDGTRDVIQALGNGFGAYHSEPYVQLQGDDRTGSVTDGEWLHINGLEWKNISEVLIYAFIYEGVPSWNNTDGIVTIYVNGQPPIETRLTEGHNRKNMCAIARLVNDNGDIQVERINQYFSGHKEMDQAFGWGFRWTSGSK
;
A
#
# COMPACT_ATOMS: atom_id res chain seq x y z
N MET A 1 3.85 -26.00 -27.66
CA MET A 1 5.15 -26.69 -27.50
C MET A 1 5.51 -26.70 -26.03
N ASN A 2 6.04 -27.81 -25.51
CA ASN A 2 6.53 -27.88 -24.13
C ASN A 2 8.01 -27.48 -24.07
N LEU A 3 8.38 -26.66 -23.09
CA LEU A 3 9.77 -26.28 -22.81
C LEU A 3 10.22 -26.90 -21.49
N THR A 4 11.44 -27.42 -21.46
CA THR A 4 12.17 -27.75 -20.23
C THR A 4 12.95 -26.51 -19.74
N PRO A 5 13.37 -26.45 -18.47
CA PRO A 5 14.20 -25.34 -17.96
C PRO A 5 15.44 -25.08 -18.83
N GLY A 6 15.69 -23.81 -19.15
CA GLY A 6 16.71 -23.36 -20.11
C GLY A 6 16.25 -23.38 -21.59
N GLY A 7 15.19 -24.11 -21.90
CA GLY A 7 14.59 -24.19 -23.24
C GLY A 7 14.02 -22.85 -23.71
N ASN A 8 14.16 -22.56 -25.01
CA ASN A 8 13.67 -21.31 -25.61
C ASN A 8 13.17 -21.52 -27.04
N ALA A 9 12.20 -20.71 -27.45
CA ALA A 9 11.58 -20.73 -28.77
C ALA A 9 11.32 -19.29 -29.26
N PRO A 10 11.30 -19.04 -30.58
CA PRO A 10 10.86 -17.75 -31.12
C PRO A 10 9.37 -17.52 -30.81
N VAL A 11 8.98 -16.25 -30.70
CA VAL A 11 7.58 -15.81 -30.59
C VAL A 11 7.29 -14.74 -31.63
N SER A 12 6.02 -14.57 -32.00
CA SER A 12 5.61 -13.52 -32.94
C SER A 12 5.71 -12.14 -32.28
N ASP A 13 6.18 -11.14 -33.03
CA ASP A 13 6.22 -9.73 -32.62
C ASP A 13 4.81 -9.11 -32.68
N GLN A 14 3.98 -9.51 -31.71
CA GLN A 14 2.57 -9.16 -31.58
C GLN A 14 2.23 -9.02 -30.09
N MET A 15 0.98 -8.67 -29.77
CA MET A 15 0.47 -8.81 -28.41
C MET A 15 0.41 -10.30 -28.02
N LEU A 16 1.10 -10.66 -26.94
CA LEU A 16 1.09 -11.99 -26.33
C LEU A 16 0.42 -11.94 -24.96
N THR A 17 -0.19 -13.05 -24.55
CA THR A 17 -0.62 -13.23 -23.16
C THR A 17 0.31 -14.24 -22.48
N ILE A 18 0.95 -13.84 -21.38
CA ILE A 18 1.78 -14.71 -20.54
C ILE A 18 0.98 -15.10 -19.32
N ARG A 19 0.52 -16.35 -19.28
CA ARG A 19 -0.34 -16.87 -18.20
C ARG A 19 0.48 -17.73 -17.23
N VAL A 20 0.30 -17.49 -15.95
CA VAL A 20 0.82 -18.33 -14.86
C VAL A 20 -0.36 -19.01 -14.18
N LEU A 21 -0.29 -20.33 -14.09
CA LEU A 21 -1.28 -21.17 -13.42
C LEU A 21 -0.61 -21.87 -12.24
N SER A 22 -1.18 -21.72 -11.05
CA SER A 22 -0.71 -22.34 -9.80
C SER A 22 -1.84 -23.06 -9.06
N GLY A 23 -1.49 -24.07 -8.28
CA GLY A 23 -2.47 -24.85 -7.49
C GLY A 23 -2.88 -24.19 -6.16
N LEU A 24 -2.17 -23.14 -5.73
CA LEU A 24 -2.48 -22.25 -4.60
C LEU A 24 -2.13 -20.80 -4.98
N ALA A 25 -2.58 -19.84 -4.17
CA ALA A 25 -2.27 -18.42 -4.34
C ALA A 25 -0.75 -18.18 -4.31
N VAL A 26 -0.27 -17.37 -5.24
CA VAL A 26 1.14 -16.96 -5.36
C VAL A 26 1.21 -15.57 -6.00
N ASP A 27 2.10 -14.71 -5.52
CA ASP A 27 2.31 -13.40 -6.10
C ASP A 27 3.12 -13.53 -7.40
N VAL A 28 2.60 -13.03 -8.50
CA VAL A 28 3.23 -13.10 -9.83
C VAL A 28 3.51 -11.69 -10.32
N SER A 29 4.75 -11.43 -10.71
CA SER A 29 5.20 -10.12 -11.20
C SER A 29 5.87 -10.22 -12.57
N ALA A 30 5.88 -9.12 -13.31
CA ALA A 30 6.65 -8.95 -14.54
C ALA A 30 7.62 -7.77 -14.39
N PHE A 31 8.84 -7.91 -14.94
CA PHE A 31 9.89 -6.89 -14.90
C PHE A 31 10.33 -6.53 -16.32
N ARG A 32 10.19 -5.26 -16.72
CA ARG A 32 10.70 -4.69 -17.98
C ARG A 32 12.19 -4.36 -17.79
N LEU A 33 13.07 -5.03 -18.52
CA LEU A 33 14.52 -4.97 -18.28
C LEU A 33 15.29 -4.42 -19.49
N TYR A 34 16.32 -3.65 -19.19
CA TYR A 34 17.16 -2.94 -20.15
C TYR A 34 18.48 -3.70 -20.39
N ALA A 35 19.47 -3.03 -21.02
CA ALA A 35 20.70 -3.67 -21.52
C ALA A 35 21.60 -4.29 -20.45
N ASP A 36 21.53 -3.80 -19.21
CA ASP A 36 22.21 -4.32 -18.02
C ASP A 36 21.44 -5.45 -17.32
N GLY A 37 20.22 -5.75 -17.78
CA GLY A 37 19.32 -6.71 -17.15
C GLY A 37 18.59 -6.17 -15.91
N LYS A 38 18.59 -4.85 -15.70
CA LYS A 38 17.92 -4.17 -14.58
C LYS A 38 16.67 -3.40 -15.05
N VAL A 39 15.84 -3.02 -14.08
CA VAL A 39 14.82 -1.96 -14.24
C VAL A 39 15.45 -0.57 -14.23
N GLN A 40 14.73 0.45 -14.70
CA GLN A 40 15.08 1.88 -14.57
C GLN A 40 14.25 2.59 -13.49
N GLY A 41 13.16 1.99 -13.01
CA GLY A 41 12.42 2.45 -11.83
C GLY A 41 11.09 1.71 -11.64
N ASP A 42 10.28 2.16 -10.70
CA ASP A 42 8.99 1.53 -10.36
C ASP A 42 8.11 1.17 -11.57
N PRO A 43 7.94 2.02 -12.62
CA PRO A 43 7.09 1.70 -13.78
C PRO A 43 7.48 0.44 -14.56
N ASP A 44 8.68 -0.09 -14.37
CA ASP A 44 9.14 -1.31 -15.02
C ASP A 44 8.67 -2.60 -14.34
N MET A 45 8.20 -2.53 -13.09
CA MET A 45 7.69 -3.67 -12.34
C MET A 45 6.15 -3.68 -12.39
N VAL A 46 5.57 -4.64 -13.12
CA VAL A 46 4.11 -4.83 -13.18
C VAL A 46 3.72 -5.96 -12.24
N PHE A 47 2.87 -5.65 -11.26
CA PHE A 47 2.41 -6.56 -10.21
C PHE A 47 1.02 -6.12 -9.72
N TYR A 48 0.42 -6.84 -8.77
CA TYR A 48 -0.94 -6.54 -8.29
C TYR A 48 -1.14 -5.13 -7.69
N GLY A 49 -0.06 -4.46 -7.25
CA GLY A 49 -0.07 -3.05 -6.84
C GLY A 49 0.10 -2.03 -7.96
N GLN A 50 0.69 -2.44 -9.07
CA GLN A 50 0.89 -1.65 -10.28
C GLN A 50 0.53 -2.52 -11.50
N PRO A 51 -0.77 -2.67 -11.81
CA PRO A 51 -1.23 -3.63 -12.81
C PRO A 51 -0.95 -3.18 -14.26
N ASP A 52 -0.46 -1.97 -14.46
CA ASP A 52 -0.10 -1.38 -15.74
C ASP A 52 1.25 -0.68 -15.60
N ASN A 53 2.13 -0.81 -16.60
CA ASN A 53 3.30 0.07 -16.70
C ASN A 53 2.95 1.43 -17.31
N ASP A 54 3.87 2.39 -17.15
CA ASP A 54 3.73 3.80 -17.59
C ASP A 54 3.33 3.98 -19.07
N ASP A 55 3.74 3.10 -19.97
CA ASP A 55 3.38 3.14 -21.39
C ASP A 55 2.33 2.11 -21.82
N ASN A 56 1.67 1.44 -20.87
CA ASN A 56 0.58 0.46 -21.09
C ASN A 56 0.97 -0.71 -22.02
N THR A 57 2.27 -1.00 -22.16
CA THR A 57 2.77 -2.12 -22.96
C THR A 57 2.75 -3.46 -22.22
N ILE A 58 2.65 -3.45 -20.89
CA ILE A 58 2.54 -4.63 -20.03
C ILE A 58 1.36 -4.39 -19.07
N ARG A 59 0.34 -5.27 -19.13
CA ARG A 59 -0.85 -5.21 -18.27
C ARG A 59 -1.12 -6.54 -17.58
N LEU A 60 -1.23 -6.52 -16.26
CA LEU A 60 -1.67 -7.61 -15.40
C LEU A 60 -3.21 -7.79 -15.44
N SER A 61 -3.64 -9.03 -15.32
CA SER A 61 -5.04 -9.44 -15.18
C SER A 61 -5.14 -10.78 -14.44
N GLY A 62 -6.32 -11.10 -13.90
CA GLY A 62 -6.50 -12.30 -13.07
C GLY A 62 -5.93 -12.12 -11.65
N GLY A 63 -5.43 -13.20 -11.05
CA GLY A 63 -4.85 -13.21 -9.71
C GLY A 63 -5.00 -14.56 -8.99
N ASN A 64 -4.43 -14.66 -7.79
CA ASN A 64 -4.35 -15.87 -6.97
C ASN A 64 -3.71 -17.08 -7.69
N THR A 65 -4.52 -17.87 -8.40
CA THR A 65 -4.14 -19.14 -9.04
C THR A 65 -4.10 -19.09 -10.56
N ASN A 66 -4.58 -18.01 -11.17
CA ASN A 66 -4.58 -17.79 -12.61
C ASN A 66 -4.31 -16.32 -12.90
N THR A 67 -3.04 -16.01 -13.14
CA THR A 67 -2.54 -14.66 -13.35
C THR A 67 -2.06 -14.52 -14.80
N ALA A 68 -2.36 -13.42 -15.47
CA ALA A 68 -2.03 -13.24 -16.88
C ALA A 68 -1.56 -11.83 -17.20
N PHE A 69 -0.42 -11.72 -17.89
CA PHE A 69 0.13 -10.48 -18.41
C PHE A 69 -0.12 -10.37 -19.91
N SER A 70 -0.82 -9.33 -20.35
CA SER A 70 -0.79 -8.91 -21.76
C SER A 70 0.48 -8.12 -22.01
N VAL A 71 1.24 -8.47 -23.05
CA VAL A 71 2.50 -7.83 -23.42
C VAL A 71 2.45 -7.43 -24.89
N ASN A 72 2.46 -6.14 -25.16
CA ASN A 72 2.43 -5.56 -26.50
C ASN A 72 3.85 -5.38 -27.05
N LEU A 73 4.46 -6.48 -27.51
CA LEU A 73 5.85 -6.51 -28.01
C LEU A 73 6.21 -5.40 -29.03
N PRO A 74 5.42 -5.10 -30.08
CA PRO A 74 5.77 -4.07 -31.05
C PRO A 74 5.63 -2.63 -30.53
N ALA A 75 5.03 -2.43 -29.34
CA ALA A 75 4.91 -1.12 -28.69
C ALA A 75 5.94 -0.91 -27.57
N LEU A 76 6.70 -1.94 -27.17
CA LEU A 76 7.80 -1.80 -26.21
C LEU A 76 8.85 -0.81 -26.74
N ARG A 77 9.41 -0.01 -25.83
CA ARG A 77 10.52 0.92 -26.14
C ARG A 77 11.72 0.14 -26.69
N GLN A 78 12.47 0.76 -27.59
CA GLN A 78 13.55 0.08 -28.35
C GLN A 78 14.74 -0.37 -27.48
N ASP A 79 14.92 0.26 -26.31
CA ASP A 79 15.95 -0.02 -25.31
C ASP A 79 15.59 -1.18 -24.38
N VAL A 80 14.31 -1.58 -24.29
CA VAL A 80 13.87 -2.78 -23.57
C VAL A 80 14.44 -4.03 -24.25
N GLN A 81 15.21 -4.80 -23.49
CA GLN A 81 15.81 -6.05 -23.98
C GLN A 81 15.03 -7.29 -23.54
N LYS A 82 14.30 -7.21 -22.41
CA LYS A 82 13.57 -8.34 -21.86
C LYS A 82 12.29 -7.92 -21.10
N VAL A 83 11.39 -8.88 -20.95
CA VAL A 83 10.35 -8.90 -19.92
C VAL A 83 10.44 -10.23 -19.17
N ALA A 84 10.84 -10.20 -17.89
CA ALA A 84 10.96 -11.39 -17.05
C ALA A 84 9.68 -11.59 -16.20
N PHE A 85 9.30 -12.84 -15.94
CA PHE A 85 8.11 -13.21 -15.16
C PHE A 85 8.51 -14.05 -13.96
N THR A 86 7.99 -13.73 -12.78
CA THR A 86 8.35 -14.35 -11.52
C THR A 86 7.13 -14.85 -10.75
N ALA A 87 7.34 -15.78 -9.83
CA ALA A 87 6.36 -16.19 -8.84
C ALA A 87 7.02 -16.20 -7.45
N THR A 88 6.32 -15.67 -6.44
CA THR A 88 6.80 -15.50 -5.07
C THR A 88 5.73 -15.94 -4.07
N CYS A 89 6.12 -16.76 -3.09
CA CYS A 89 5.24 -17.23 -2.03
C CYS A 89 5.29 -16.30 -0.81
N ASP A 90 4.14 -16.11 -0.14
CA ASP A 90 4.04 -15.27 1.05
C ASP A 90 4.60 -15.93 2.31
N GLY A 91 5.21 -15.09 3.17
CA GLY A 91 5.64 -15.46 4.51
C GLY A 91 6.65 -16.61 4.51
N SER A 92 6.34 -17.69 5.24
CA SER A 92 7.20 -18.87 5.35
C SER A 92 6.92 -19.97 4.31
N GLN A 93 6.14 -19.69 3.27
CA GLN A 93 5.86 -20.65 2.21
C GLN A 93 6.99 -20.73 1.19
N THR A 94 7.09 -21.89 0.52
CA THR A 94 8.05 -22.13 -0.57
C THR A 94 7.32 -22.61 -1.82
N ILE A 95 7.97 -22.62 -2.97
CA ILE A 95 7.38 -23.09 -4.24
C ILE A 95 6.82 -24.52 -4.12
N SER A 96 7.35 -25.35 -3.21
CA SER A 96 6.83 -26.70 -2.94
C SER A 96 5.42 -26.74 -2.35
N SER A 97 4.91 -25.64 -1.76
CA SER A 97 3.52 -25.57 -1.27
C SER A 97 2.49 -25.56 -2.42
N LEU A 98 2.87 -25.06 -3.60
CA LEU A 98 1.92 -24.59 -4.62
C LEU A 98 1.11 -25.68 -5.33
N ARG A 99 1.34 -26.96 -5.05
CA ARG A 99 0.74 -28.17 -5.67
C ARG A 99 1.03 -28.36 -7.17
N SER A 100 0.97 -27.29 -7.95
CA SER A 100 1.36 -27.19 -9.34
C SER A 100 1.78 -25.75 -9.64
N LEU A 101 2.70 -25.57 -10.58
CA LEU A 101 3.09 -24.25 -11.09
C LEU A 101 3.49 -24.37 -12.55
N SER A 102 2.95 -23.51 -13.41
CA SER A 102 3.24 -23.51 -14.85
C SER A 102 3.13 -22.11 -15.45
N ILE A 103 3.87 -21.89 -16.54
CA ILE A 103 3.83 -20.66 -17.34
C ILE A 103 3.51 -21.02 -18.79
N GLN A 104 2.60 -20.26 -19.40
CA GLN A 104 2.11 -20.43 -20.76
C GLN A 104 2.29 -19.13 -21.54
N VAL A 105 2.66 -19.25 -22.81
CA VAL A 105 2.64 -18.16 -23.79
C VAL A 105 1.46 -18.42 -24.72
N GLU A 106 0.51 -17.51 -24.74
CA GLU A 106 -0.67 -17.52 -25.59
C GLU A 106 -0.54 -16.47 -26.69
N LEU A 107 -0.94 -16.84 -27.91
CA LEU A 107 -1.16 -15.93 -29.03
C LEU A 107 -2.62 -16.11 -29.48
N ASN A 108 -3.38 -15.01 -29.54
CA ASN A 108 -4.81 -15.03 -29.89
C ASN A 108 -5.63 -16.08 -29.10
N GLY A 109 -5.36 -16.19 -27.79
CA GLY A 109 -6.01 -17.14 -26.87
C GLY A 109 -5.59 -18.60 -27.02
N SER A 110 -4.61 -18.92 -27.88
CA SER A 110 -4.09 -20.28 -28.08
C SER A 110 -2.71 -20.43 -27.47
N VAL A 111 -2.52 -21.44 -26.61
CA VAL A 111 -1.22 -21.74 -25.96
C VAL A 111 -0.21 -22.23 -27.00
N ILE A 112 0.77 -21.39 -27.33
CA ILE A 112 1.84 -21.71 -28.29
C ILE A 112 3.06 -22.34 -27.60
N LEU A 113 3.42 -21.89 -26.39
CA LEU A 113 4.51 -22.42 -25.58
C LEU A 113 4.01 -22.66 -24.14
N GLN A 114 4.55 -23.68 -23.46
CA GLN A 114 4.30 -23.88 -22.03
C GLN A 114 5.50 -24.52 -21.32
N GLY A 115 5.73 -24.14 -20.07
CA GLY A 115 6.71 -24.73 -19.17
C GLY A 115 6.04 -25.10 -17.85
N HIS A 116 6.38 -26.28 -17.32
CA HIS A 116 5.91 -26.74 -16.00
C HIS A 116 7.09 -26.74 -15.03
N VAL A 117 6.88 -26.18 -13.84
CA VAL A 117 7.85 -26.21 -12.76
C VAL A 117 7.59 -27.47 -11.93
N GLU A 118 8.61 -28.31 -11.79
CA GLU A 118 8.62 -29.35 -10.77
C GLU A 118 8.69 -28.68 -9.41
N VAL A 119 7.62 -28.80 -8.62
CA VAL A 119 7.49 -28.14 -7.31
C VAL A 119 7.97 -29.03 -6.17
N GLN A 120 8.00 -30.35 -6.35
CA GLN A 120 8.31 -31.27 -5.26
C GLN A 120 9.78 -31.13 -4.81
N GLY A 121 9.99 -30.94 -3.50
CA GLY A 121 11.33 -30.83 -2.91
C GLY A 121 12.03 -29.48 -3.09
N ARG A 122 11.37 -28.48 -3.70
CA ARG A 122 11.89 -27.10 -3.80
C ARG A 122 11.88 -26.39 -2.44
N THR A 123 12.97 -25.69 -2.14
CA THR A 123 13.13 -24.89 -0.90
C THR A 123 12.95 -23.41 -1.12
N GLU A 124 12.90 -22.97 -2.38
CA GLU A 124 12.92 -21.55 -2.71
C GLU A 124 11.58 -20.88 -2.44
N ALA A 125 11.60 -19.64 -1.93
CA ALA A 125 10.39 -18.85 -1.70
C ALA A 125 9.98 -17.99 -2.90
N ALA A 126 10.90 -17.72 -3.84
CA ALA A 126 10.58 -17.07 -5.10
C ALA A 126 11.31 -17.70 -6.29
N LEU A 127 10.85 -17.44 -7.52
CA LEU A 127 11.29 -18.17 -8.72
C LEU A 127 11.07 -17.36 -10.02
N ILE A 128 12.11 -17.23 -10.85
CA ILE A 128 12.01 -16.67 -12.22
C ILE A 128 11.48 -17.76 -13.14
N LEU A 129 10.21 -17.66 -13.53
CA LEU A 129 9.53 -18.63 -14.37
C LEU A 129 10.11 -18.63 -15.79
N GLY A 130 10.22 -17.45 -16.40
CA GLY A 130 10.70 -17.29 -17.77
C GLY A 130 10.87 -15.84 -18.17
N GLU A 131 11.40 -15.62 -19.37
CA GLU A 131 11.60 -14.28 -19.94
C GLU A 131 11.20 -14.26 -21.42
N LEU A 132 10.51 -13.19 -21.82
CA LEU A 132 10.55 -12.70 -23.20
C LEU A 132 11.86 -11.94 -23.35
N TYR A 133 12.64 -12.20 -24.38
CA TYR A 133 13.91 -11.53 -24.62
C TYR A 133 14.16 -11.30 -26.11
N ARG A 134 14.80 -10.19 -26.43
CA ARG A 134 15.18 -9.85 -27.79
C ARG A 134 16.56 -10.43 -28.12
N ARG A 135 16.72 -11.00 -29.32
CA ARG A 135 18.02 -11.45 -29.83
C ARG A 135 18.06 -11.28 -31.35
N ASN A 136 19.07 -10.57 -31.85
CA ASN A 136 19.23 -10.27 -33.28
C ASN A 136 18.00 -9.59 -33.91
N GLY A 137 17.28 -8.77 -33.15
CA GLY A 137 16.05 -8.08 -33.56
C GLY A 137 14.76 -8.86 -33.31
N GLU A 138 14.81 -10.19 -33.20
CA GLU A 138 13.66 -11.07 -32.97
C GLU A 138 13.33 -11.26 -31.49
N TRP A 139 12.05 -11.44 -31.16
CA TRP A 139 11.60 -11.83 -29.82
C TRP A 139 11.57 -13.35 -29.65
N LYS A 140 12.00 -13.80 -28.47
CA LYS A 140 12.00 -15.21 -28.07
C LYS A 140 11.49 -15.33 -26.64
N PHE A 141 10.84 -16.44 -26.31
CA PHE A 141 10.56 -16.82 -24.93
C PHE A 141 11.54 -17.89 -24.45
N ARG A 142 12.06 -17.76 -23.24
CA ARG A 142 12.85 -18.77 -22.53
C ARG A 142 12.13 -19.16 -21.24
N PHE A 143 11.97 -20.46 -21.02
CA PHE A 143 11.58 -21.01 -19.72
C PHE A 143 12.84 -21.18 -18.85
N ILE A 144 12.83 -20.68 -17.61
CA ILE A 144 14.02 -20.55 -16.76
C ILE A 144 13.94 -21.47 -15.54
N ALA A 145 12.89 -21.33 -14.73
CA ALA A 145 12.67 -22.08 -13.48
C ALA A 145 13.77 -21.93 -12.39
N GLN A 146 14.44 -20.78 -12.34
CA GLN A 146 15.51 -20.47 -11.37
C GLN A 146 14.92 -19.94 -10.06
N GLY A 147 15.26 -20.55 -8.93
CA GLY A 147 14.73 -20.19 -7.61
C GLY A 147 15.64 -19.29 -6.77
N PHE A 148 15.02 -18.63 -5.79
CA PHE A 148 15.61 -17.70 -4.82
C PHE A 148 15.13 -18.09 -3.41
N ASN A 149 16.05 -18.53 -2.55
CA ASN A 149 15.71 -19.00 -1.19
C ASN A 149 15.19 -17.88 -0.29
N GLY A 150 15.74 -16.66 -0.38
CA GLY A 150 15.29 -15.50 0.42
C GLY A 150 14.00 -14.82 -0.07
N GLY A 151 13.25 -15.43 -0.97
CA GLY A 151 11.97 -14.90 -1.42
C GLY A 151 12.09 -13.65 -2.30
N LEU A 152 11.21 -12.67 -2.07
CA LEU A 152 11.07 -11.50 -2.93
C LEU A 152 12.32 -10.61 -2.94
N GLN A 153 12.94 -10.37 -1.77
CA GLN A 153 14.08 -9.46 -1.63
C GLN A 153 15.24 -9.78 -2.61
N PRO A 154 15.92 -10.94 -2.54
CA PRO A 154 17.04 -11.23 -3.44
C PRO A 154 16.62 -11.42 -4.90
N LEU A 155 15.33 -11.68 -5.18
CA LEU A 155 14.77 -11.73 -6.52
C LEU A 155 14.60 -10.32 -7.12
N ALA A 156 14.17 -9.36 -6.32
CA ALA A 156 14.01 -7.97 -6.72
C ALA A 156 15.37 -7.26 -6.86
N GLU A 157 16.28 -7.49 -5.91
CA GLU A 157 17.67 -7.02 -5.98
C GLU A 157 18.38 -7.57 -7.24
N HIS A 158 18.09 -8.82 -7.63
CA HIS A 158 18.57 -9.41 -8.89
C HIS A 158 18.15 -8.59 -10.12
N PHE A 159 16.95 -8.00 -10.13
CA PHE A 159 16.47 -7.08 -11.18
C PHE A 159 16.74 -5.59 -10.89
N GLY A 160 17.37 -5.25 -9.76
CA GLY A 160 17.73 -3.86 -9.41
C GLY A 160 16.60 -3.06 -8.77
N VAL A 161 15.64 -3.75 -8.17
CA VAL A 161 14.66 -3.17 -7.26
C VAL A 161 15.17 -3.37 -5.83
N ASP A 162 15.40 -2.30 -5.10
CA ASP A 162 15.80 -2.37 -3.69
C ASP A 162 14.57 -2.67 -2.82
N ILE A 163 14.59 -3.77 -2.09
CA ILE A 163 13.55 -4.13 -1.11
C ILE A 163 14.09 -3.86 0.29
N VAL A 164 13.48 -2.87 0.95
CA VAL A 164 13.72 -2.54 2.36
C VAL A 164 12.78 -3.37 3.24
N ASP A 165 13.33 -4.34 3.95
CA ASP A 165 12.66 -5.10 5.01
C ASP A 165 12.63 -4.29 6.33
N ASP A 166 11.46 -4.18 6.95
CA ASP A 166 11.31 -3.90 8.39
C ASP A 166 11.66 -5.18 9.18
N ALA A 167 12.45 -5.22 10.26
CA ALA A 167 13.09 -4.22 11.12
C ALA A 167 14.22 -4.95 11.94
N PRO A 168 15.01 -4.33 12.87
CA PRO A 168 14.97 -2.95 13.37
C PRO A 168 16.33 -2.20 13.48
N ALA A 169 16.22 -0.87 13.71
CA ALA A 169 17.24 0.10 14.17
C ALA A 169 18.28 0.67 13.17
N SER A 170 18.55 1.98 13.32
CA SER A 170 19.20 2.90 12.34
C SER A 170 20.31 3.75 13.04
N PRO A 171 21.07 4.66 12.37
CA PRO A 171 21.65 4.75 11.01
C PRO A 171 23.16 5.18 11.05
N PRO A 172 23.85 5.74 10.00
CA PRO A 172 23.55 7.03 9.30
C PRO A 172 23.44 6.99 7.75
N THR A 173 22.79 8.03 7.18
CA THR A 173 22.30 8.26 5.79
C THR A 173 23.31 8.95 4.82
N PRO A 174 23.03 9.32 3.53
CA PRO A 174 21.77 9.66 2.77
C PRO A 174 21.28 8.53 1.81
N ALA A 175 20.35 8.66 0.83
CA ALA A 175 19.69 9.78 0.09
C ALA A 175 18.23 9.40 -0.37
N PRO A 176 17.45 10.21 -1.16
CA PRO A 176 15.97 10.02 -1.26
C PRO A 176 15.34 9.53 -2.60
N GLU A 177 14.06 9.12 -2.46
CA GLU A 177 12.98 8.76 -3.45
C GLU A 177 12.81 7.27 -3.80
N PRO A 178 11.58 6.76 -4.15
CA PRO A 178 10.20 7.21 -3.85
C PRO A 178 9.39 6.13 -3.04
N LYS A 179 8.04 6.18 -2.99
CA LYS A 179 7.20 5.44 -2.01
C LYS A 179 6.34 4.31 -2.59
N SER A 180 6.38 3.12 -1.96
CA SER A 180 5.56 1.94 -2.29
C SER A 180 4.25 1.83 -1.46
N VAL A 181 3.34 0.92 -1.85
CA VAL A 181 1.99 0.74 -1.27
C VAL A 181 1.69 -0.74 -0.99
N ASN A 182 1.00 -1.04 0.13
CA ASN A 182 0.65 -2.39 0.60
C ASN A 182 -0.75 -2.86 0.15
N LEU A 183 -0.96 -4.18 0.06
CA LEU A 183 -2.07 -4.76 -0.73
C LEU A 183 -2.89 -5.88 -0.04
N SER A 184 -2.70 -6.14 1.26
CA SER A 184 -3.60 -6.97 2.07
C SER A 184 -4.86 -6.22 2.56
N LYS A 185 -5.13 -5.05 1.97
CA LYS A 185 -6.08 -4.04 2.44
C LYS A 185 -6.85 -3.46 1.24
N VAL A 186 -8.07 -2.99 1.47
CA VAL A 186 -8.81 -2.16 0.51
C VAL A 186 -8.19 -0.76 0.56
N SER A 187 -7.15 -0.55 -0.24
CA SER A 187 -6.54 0.77 -0.41
C SER A 187 -7.50 1.65 -1.21
N LEU A 188 -8.06 2.68 -0.56
CA LEU A 188 -8.81 3.70 -1.28
C LEU A 188 -7.82 4.58 -2.04
N THR A 189 -8.13 4.88 -3.29
CA THR A 189 -7.31 5.72 -4.18
C THR A 189 -8.15 6.82 -4.80
N LYS A 190 -7.54 7.75 -5.54
CA LYS A 190 -8.28 8.76 -6.33
C LYS A 190 -9.23 8.13 -7.36
N GLU A 191 -8.92 6.92 -7.82
CA GLU A 191 -9.68 6.18 -8.84
C GLU A 191 -10.82 5.36 -8.24
N LYS A 192 -10.69 4.97 -6.97
CA LYS A 192 -11.74 4.33 -6.16
C LYS A 192 -11.87 5.08 -4.82
N PRO A 193 -12.49 6.28 -4.84
CA PRO A 193 -12.51 7.16 -3.69
C PRO A 193 -13.55 6.78 -2.63
N ALA A 194 -14.42 5.80 -2.89
CA ALA A 194 -15.42 5.34 -1.94
C ALA A 194 -15.68 3.84 -2.00
N ILE A 195 -16.05 3.25 -0.87
CA ILE A 195 -16.60 1.89 -0.76
C ILE A 195 -17.80 1.89 0.19
N SER A 196 -18.88 1.21 -0.21
CA SER A 196 -20.05 0.99 0.64
C SER A 196 -19.96 -0.38 1.32
N LEU A 197 -20.08 -0.39 2.64
CA LEU A 197 -20.11 -1.59 3.46
C LEU A 197 -21.57 -1.92 3.78
N SER A 198 -22.06 -3.00 3.16
CA SER A 198 -23.48 -3.36 3.15
C SER A 198 -24.06 -3.60 4.54
N LYS A 199 -25.34 -3.25 4.68
CA LYS A 199 -26.17 -3.43 5.88
C LYS A 199 -25.91 -4.74 6.64
N ARG A 200 -25.53 -4.60 7.91
CA ARG A 200 -25.51 -5.66 8.92
C ARG A 200 -26.24 -5.17 10.16
N ASP A 201 -26.72 -6.10 10.99
CA ASP A 201 -27.44 -5.77 12.24
C ASP A 201 -26.55 -5.00 13.24
N ASN A 202 -25.22 -5.08 13.08
CA ASN A 202 -24.23 -4.21 13.72
C ASN A 202 -22.90 -4.21 12.94
N PHE A 203 -22.08 -3.18 13.15
CA PHE A 203 -20.70 -3.11 12.64
C PHE A 203 -19.64 -3.50 13.68
N GLY A 204 -20.05 -3.87 14.89
CA GLY A 204 -19.17 -4.13 16.03
C GLY A 204 -18.41 -2.88 16.47
N GLU A 205 -17.17 -3.05 16.93
CA GLU A 205 -16.22 -1.95 17.08
C GLU A 205 -15.58 -1.63 15.73
N ILE A 206 -15.62 -0.36 15.34
CA ILE A 206 -14.87 0.16 14.19
C ILE A 206 -13.62 0.83 14.76
N ARG A 207 -12.43 0.40 14.34
CA ARG A 207 -11.15 0.95 14.83
C ARG A 207 -10.44 1.68 13.71
N VAL A 208 -9.87 2.83 14.02
CA VAL A 208 -9.04 3.62 13.11
C VAL A 208 -7.67 3.77 13.76
N ASN A 209 -6.63 3.33 13.07
CA ASN A 209 -5.26 3.47 13.51
C ASN A 209 -4.52 4.47 12.63
N LEU A 210 -3.76 5.38 13.25
CA LEU A 210 -2.77 6.23 12.60
C LEU A 210 -1.37 5.78 13.06
N ASN A 211 -0.58 5.29 12.12
CA ASN A 211 0.82 4.91 12.35
C ASN A 211 1.74 5.79 11.49
N TRP A 212 2.90 6.18 12.02
CA TRP A 212 3.87 7.05 11.37
C TRP A 212 5.26 6.89 11.98
N ASN A 213 6.30 7.36 11.27
CA ASN A 213 7.67 7.25 11.75
C ASN A 213 8.00 8.32 12.81
N GLN A 214 7.87 7.96 14.09
CA GLN A 214 8.32 8.77 15.22
C GLN A 214 9.86 8.74 15.33
N GLY A 215 10.52 9.75 14.77
CA GLY A 215 11.98 9.85 14.77
C GLY A 215 12.59 9.77 16.18
N ALA A 216 13.37 8.71 16.44
CA ALA A 216 13.91 8.39 17.76
C ALA A 216 14.75 9.54 18.38
N ALA A 217 14.46 9.87 19.63
CA ALA A 217 15.29 10.80 20.40
C ALA A 217 16.69 10.18 20.64
N PRO A 218 17.79 10.90 20.35
CA PRO A 218 19.12 10.34 20.48
C PRO A 218 19.48 10.09 21.95
N ALA A 219 19.87 8.84 22.25
CA ALA A 219 20.42 8.48 23.55
C ALA A 219 21.66 9.32 23.88
N SER A 220 21.74 9.76 25.14
CA SER A 220 22.67 10.77 25.67
C SER A 220 24.14 10.62 25.24
N ARG A 221 24.62 11.55 24.40
CA ARG A 221 26.06 11.81 24.17
C ARG A 221 26.37 13.30 24.02
N GLY A 222 27.18 13.82 24.94
CA GLY A 222 28.03 15.01 24.72
C GLY A 222 27.41 16.39 24.97
N MET A 223 27.89 17.06 26.02
CA MET A 223 27.53 18.44 26.42
C MET A 223 27.91 19.55 25.41
N PHE A 224 28.47 19.22 24.23
CA PHE A 224 29.19 20.17 23.37
C PHE A 224 28.59 20.41 21.96
N GLN A 225 27.42 19.87 21.64
CA GLN A 225 26.84 19.97 20.27
C GLN A 225 25.53 20.78 20.16
N ASN A 226 25.15 21.51 21.22
CA ASN A 226 23.86 22.23 21.34
C ASN A 226 23.72 23.55 20.54
N LEU A 227 24.44 23.75 19.42
CA LEU A 227 24.31 24.99 18.62
C LEU A 227 23.83 24.81 17.17
N PHE A 228 23.85 23.61 16.58
CA PHE A 228 23.66 23.44 15.13
C PHE A 228 22.92 22.17 14.67
N ASN A 229 21.95 21.63 15.43
CA ASN A 229 21.06 20.60 14.89
C ASN A 229 19.66 20.62 15.50
N THR A 230 18.63 20.73 14.66
CA THR A 230 17.23 20.97 15.09
C THR A 230 16.21 20.18 14.27
N SER A 231 16.53 18.93 13.90
CA SER A 231 15.55 17.99 13.35
C SER A 231 14.88 17.19 14.47
N LYS A 232 13.88 17.79 15.14
CA LYS A 232 12.92 17.01 15.96
C LYS A 232 12.09 16.11 15.03
N GLY A 233 11.70 14.93 15.51
CA GLY A 233 10.70 14.09 14.85
C GLY A 233 9.35 14.80 14.71
N VAL A 234 8.49 14.31 13.82
CA VAL A 234 7.14 14.85 13.61
C VAL A 234 6.17 14.14 14.55
N ASP A 235 5.45 14.91 15.36
CA ASP A 235 4.34 14.44 16.18
C ASP A 235 3.04 14.56 15.36
N LEU A 236 2.37 13.41 15.12
CA LEU A 236 1.09 13.37 14.43
C LEU A 236 -0.02 12.99 15.42
N ASP A 237 -1.07 13.79 15.42
CA ASP A 237 -2.30 13.53 16.16
C ASP A 237 -3.40 13.05 15.23
N LEU A 238 -4.20 12.10 15.70
CA LEU A 238 -5.44 11.62 15.11
C LEU A 238 -6.64 12.31 15.77
N GLY A 239 -7.61 12.70 14.96
CA GLY A 239 -8.87 13.27 15.44
C GLY A 239 -10.05 12.92 14.54
N ALA A 240 -11.24 13.27 15.02
CA ALA A 240 -12.46 13.15 14.23
C ALA A 240 -13.44 14.31 14.48
N PHE A 241 -14.16 14.74 13.44
CA PHE A 241 -15.41 15.48 13.62
C PHE A 241 -16.56 14.46 13.56
N VAL A 242 -17.46 14.50 14.52
CA VAL A 242 -18.59 13.56 14.62
C VAL A 242 -19.88 14.34 14.54
N ARG A 243 -20.78 13.94 13.64
CA ARG A 243 -22.14 14.48 13.54
C ARG A 243 -23.12 13.38 13.88
N LEU A 244 -23.97 13.62 14.86
CA LEU A 244 -25.09 12.73 15.20
C LEU A 244 -26.32 13.07 14.34
N ARG A 245 -27.28 12.15 14.28
CA ARG A 245 -28.50 12.24 13.45
C ARG A 245 -29.45 13.37 13.89
N ASP A 246 -29.34 13.85 15.12
CA ASP A 246 -30.06 15.00 15.67
C ASP A 246 -29.43 16.36 15.26
N GLY A 247 -28.23 16.36 14.67
CA GLY A 247 -27.47 17.56 14.32
C GLY A 247 -26.44 18.00 15.35
N THR A 248 -26.30 17.28 16.47
CA THR A 248 -25.21 17.44 17.44
C THR A 248 -23.86 17.17 16.76
N ARG A 249 -22.85 17.96 17.13
CA ARG A 249 -21.54 18.02 16.46
C ARG A 249 -20.43 18.13 17.49
N ASP A 250 -19.51 17.19 17.44
CA ASP A 250 -18.39 17.08 18.37
C ASP A 250 -17.04 17.01 17.64
N VAL A 251 -15.99 17.39 18.35
CA VAL A 251 -14.60 17.30 17.89
C VAL A 251 -13.85 16.40 18.85
N ILE A 252 -13.35 15.27 18.34
CA ILE A 252 -12.49 14.33 19.05
C ILE A 252 -11.03 14.62 18.69
N GLN A 253 -10.19 14.87 19.69
CA GLN A 253 -8.74 15.11 19.58
C GLN A 253 -8.09 15.26 20.96
N ALA A 254 -6.76 15.11 21.04
CA ALA A 254 -5.99 15.42 22.24
C ALA A 254 -6.04 16.90 22.64
N LEU A 255 -6.00 17.82 21.67
CA LEU A 255 -6.01 19.27 21.90
C LEU A 255 -7.29 19.72 22.64
N GLY A 256 -7.12 20.32 23.81
CA GLY A 256 -8.25 20.71 24.67
C GLY A 256 -8.92 19.54 25.40
N ASN A 257 -8.28 18.36 25.46
CA ASN A 257 -8.74 17.14 26.14
C ASN A 257 -10.08 16.58 25.63
N GLY A 258 -10.39 16.75 24.34
CA GLY A 258 -11.59 16.23 23.68
C GLY A 258 -11.51 14.75 23.33
N PHE A 259 -11.24 13.86 24.28
CA PHE A 259 -11.02 12.42 23.98
C PHE A 259 -12.28 11.65 23.58
N GLY A 260 -13.48 12.21 23.78
CA GLY A 260 -14.75 11.56 23.45
C GLY A 260 -15.11 10.40 24.38
N ALA A 261 -16.07 9.58 23.96
CA ALA A 261 -16.60 8.45 24.73
C ALA A 261 -17.14 7.36 23.80
N TYR A 262 -16.87 6.10 24.12
CA TYR A 262 -17.29 4.95 23.30
C TYR A 262 -18.71 4.46 23.63
N HIS A 263 -19.12 4.53 24.90
CA HIS A 263 -20.41 4.01 25.40
C HIS A 263 -21.50 5.08 25.59
N SER A 264 -21.20 6.36 25.35
CA SER A 264 -22.13 7.48 25.35
C SER A 264 -21.85 8.36 24.15
N GLU A 265 -22.72 9.33 23.86
CA GLU A 265 -22.45 10.36 22.85
C GLU A 265 -21.05 11.00 23.10
N PRO A 266 -20.25 11.22 22.05
CA PRO A 266 -20.58 11.10 20.62
C PRO A 266 -20.35 9.70 20.01
N TYR A 267 -20.19 8.65 20.82
CA TYR A 267 -19.93 7.26 20.39
C TYR A 267 -18.60 7.03 19.66
N VAL A 268 -17.69 7.98 19.81
CA VAL A 268 -16.33 7.96 19.25
C VAL A 268 -15.36 8.36 20.37
N GLN A 269 -14.28 7.59 20.50
CA GLN A 269 -13.27 7.79 21.54
C GLN A 269 -11.85 7.67 20.98
N LEU A 270 -11.02 8.67 21.23
CA LEU A 270 -9.57 8.57 21.07
C LEU A 270 -9.02 7.84 22.31
N GLN A 271 -8.34 6.71 22.13
CA GLN A 271 -7.90 5.83 23.23
C GLN A 271 -6.80 6.46 24.10
N GLY A 272 -6.17 7.52 23.61
CA GLY A 272 -5.18 8.33 24.32
C GLY A 272 -4.29 9.06 23.33
N ASP A 273 -3.83 10.24 23.75
CA ASP A 273 -2.57 10.84 23.31
C ASP A 273 -1.48 9.99 23.98
N ASP A 274 -0.52 9.40 23.23
CA ASP A 274 0.57 8.62 23.85
C ASP A 274 1.56 9.56 24.55
N ARG A 275 1.17 9.99 25.75
CA ARG A 275 1.93 10.82 26.68
C ARG A 275 3.16 10.13 27.26
N THR A 276 3.60 9.01 26.67
CA THR A 276 4.78 8.25 27.10
C THR A 276 5.75 7.90 25.96
N GLY A 277 5.35 8.00 24.69
CA GLY A 277 6.15 7.55 23.55
C GLY A 277 6.57 6.08 23.68
N SER A 278 5.67 5.25 24.19
CA SER A 278 5.92 3.85 24.56
C SER A 278 5.01 2.84 23.84
N VAL A 279 3.99 3.32 23.12
CA VAL A 279 3.11 2.50 22.29
C VAL A 279 3.63 2.52 20.84
N THR A 280 4.26 1.42 20.44
CA THR A 280 4.77 1.20 19.07
C THR A 280 3.71 1.17 17.97
N ASP A 281 2.43 1.16 18.36
CA ASP A 281 1.31 0.85 17.49
C ASP A 281 0.57 2.11 17.00
N GLY A 282 1.04 3.31 17.36
CA GLY A 282 0.47 4.60 16.94
C GLY A 282 -0.82 4.99 17.67
N GLU A 283 -1.56 5.96 17.14
CA GLU A 283 -2.81 6.45 17.75
C GLU A 283 -4.04 5.66 17.29
N TRP A 284 -5.01 5.53 18.20
CA TRP A 284 -6.22 4.72 17.99
C TRP A 284 -7.49 5.50 18.30
N LEU A 285 -8.37 5.62 17.30
CA LEU A 285 -9.72 6.16 17.43
C LEU A 285 -10.73 5.02 17.25
N HIS A 286 -11.58 4.82 18.25
CA HIS A 286 -12.59 3.77 18.29
C HIS A 286 -13.99 4.38 18.09
N ILE A 287 -14.76 3.84 17.16
CA ILE A 287 -16.13 4.25 16.83
C ILE A 287 -17.06 3.08 17.15
N ASN A 288 -18.09 3.33 17.97
CA ASN A 288 -19.02 2.30 18.38
C ASN A 288 -20.07 2.02 17.29
N GLY A 289 -19.79 1.03 16.45
CA GLY A 289 -20.63 0.60 15.34
C GLY A 289 -21.95 -0.10 15.75
N LEU A 290 -22.21 -0.31 17.05
CA LEU A 290 -23.54 -0.69 17.57
C LEU A 290 -24.49 0.53 17.61
N GLU A 291 -23.93 1.72 17.77
CA GLU A 291 -24.67 3.00 17.80
C GLU A 291 -24.58 3.76 16.48
N TRP A 292 -24.14 3.10 15.40
CA TRP A 292 -24.05 3.67 14.04
C TRP A 292 -25.36 4.34 13.60
N LYS A 293 -26.52 3.78 14.01
CA LYS A 293 -27.86 4.33 13.78
C LYS A 293 -28.04 5.79 14.28
N ASN A 294 -27.30 6.20 15.33
CA ASN A 294 -27.35 7.55 15.90
C ASN A 294 -26.31 8.48 15.24
N ILE A 295 -25.29 7.93 14.57
CA ILE A 295 -24.24 8.67 13.89
C ILE A 295 -24.71 9.01 12.46
N SER A 296 -24.46 10.25 12.02
CA SER A 296 -24.72 10.72 10.65
C SER A 296 -23.45 10.65 9.79
N GLU A 297 -22.35 11.22 10.27
CA GLU A 297 -21.03 11.11 9.63
C GLU A 297 -19.88 11.27 10.63
N VAL A 298 -18.74 10.63 10.35
CA VAL A 298 -17.47 10.80 11.04
C VAL A 298 -16.41 11.20 10.03
N LEU A 299 -15.85 12.40 10.16
CA LEU A 299 -14.71 12.89 9.35
C LEU A 299 -13.42 12.69 10.14
N ILE A 300 -12.61 11.71 9.74
CA ILE A 300 -11.31 11.41 10.33
C ILE A 300 -10.26 12.38 9.77
N TYR A 301 -9.43 12.95 10.63
CA TYR A 301 -8.33 13.84 10.26
C TYR A 301 -7.07 13.54 11.06
N ALA A 302 -5.93 14.02 10.56
CA ALA A 302 -4.70 14.13 11.35
C ALA A 302 -4.10 15.53 11.24
N PHE A 303 -3.29 15.91 12.23
CA PHE A 303 -2.51 17.14 12.19
C PHE A 303 -1.10 16.95 12.75
N ILE A 304 -0.19 17.83 12.34
CA ILE A 304 1.17 17.92 12.87
C ILE A 304 1.15 18.90 14.04
N TYR A 305 1.41 18.41 15.25
CA TYR A 305 1.44 19.22 16.47
C TYR A 305 2.84 19.82 16.73
N GLU A 306 3.88 18.98 16.74
CA GLU A 306 5.28 19.40 16.74
C GLU A 306 6.03 18.86 15.50
N GLY A 307 7.01 19.61 15.02
CA GLY A 307 7.84 19.26 13.87
C GLY A 307 7.65 20.18 12.66
N VAL A 308 8.46 19.98 11.62
CA VAL A 308 8.36 20.75 10.37
C VAL A 308 7.30 20.11 9.46
N PRO A 309 6.31 20.87 8.93
CA PRO A 309 5.25 20.30 8.10
C PRO A 309 5.77 19.65 6.82
N SER A 310 5.89 18.32 6.81
CA SER A 310 6.27 17.52 5.64
C SER A 310 5.58 16.15 5.70
N TRP A 311 4.35 16.08 5.20
CA TRP A 311 3.57 14.84 5.07
C TRP A 311 4.29 13.77 4.24
N ASN A 312 5.10 14.20 3.28
CA ASN A 312 5.95 13.29 2.51
C ASN A 312 7.00 12.58 3.39
N ASN A 313 7.36 13.13 4.54
CA ASN A 313 8.38 12.58 5.44
C ASN A 313 7.81 11.90 6.70
N THR A 314 6.50 11.99 6.98
CA THR A 314 5.90 11.30 8.14
C THR A 314 5.69 9.81 7.91
N ASP A 315 5.50 9.44 6.65
CA ASP A 315 4.98 8.14 6.21
C ASP A 315 3.70 7.71 6.93
N GLY A 316 2.82 8.68 7.20
CA GLY A 316 1.55 8.44 7.87
C GLY A 316 0.65 7.48 7.08
N ILE A 317 0.28 6.37 7.71
CA ILE A 317 -0.69 5.40 7.20
C ILE A 317 -1.89 5.41 8.14
N VAL A 318 -3.10 5.56 7.57
CA VAL A 318 -4.35 5.31 8.31
C VAL A 318 -4.99 4.02 7.83
N THR A 319 -5.27 3.12 8.77
CA THR A 319 -6.02 1.88 8.52
C THR A 319 -7.33 1.89 9.31
N ILE A 320 -8.45 1.69 8.62
CA ILE A 320 -9.79 1.55 9.20
C ILE A 320 -10.16 0.07 9.20
N TYR A 321 -10.50 -0.47 10.37
CA TYR A 321 -10.94 -1.84 10.59
C TYR A 321 -12.43 -1.85 10.89
N VAL A 322 -13.22 -2.57 10.10
CA VAL A 322 -14.65 -2.82 10.35
C VAL A 322 -14.85 -4.33 10.51
N ASN A 323 -15.66 -4.76 11.48
CA ASN A 323 -15.78 -6.18 11.82
C ASN A 323 -16.25 -7.03 10.61
N GLY A 324 -15.51 -8.08 10.30
CA GLY A 324 -15.79 -8.97 9.16
C GLY A 324 -15.77 -8.27 7.80
N GLN A 325 -14.89 -7.27 7.63
CA GLN A 325 -14.52 -6.63 6.37
C GLN A 325 -12.98 -6.59 6.26
N PRO A 326 -12.40 -6.55 5.05
CA PRO A 326 -10.98 -6.27 4.89
C PRO A 326 -10.64 -4.88 5.48
N PRO A 327 -9.43 -4.67 6.04
CA PRO A 327 -9.01 -3.35 6.49
C PRO A 327 -8.95 -2.39 5.29
N ILE A 328 -9.35 -1.13 5.50
CA ILE A 328 -9.32 -0.08 4.48
C ILE A 328 -8.11 0.82 4.76
N GLU A 329 -7.18 0.96 3.83
CA GLU A 329 -5.98 1.81 3.98
C GLU A 329 -6.10 3.12 3.18
N THR A 330 -5.57 4.20 3.74
CA THR A 330 -5.14 5.37 2.98
C THR A 330 -3.82 5.92 3.53
N ARG A 331 -2.94 6.36 2.63
CA ARG A 331 -1.62 6.91 2.96
C ARG A 331 -1.62 8.43 2.84
N LEU A 332 -0.92 9.12 3.73
CA LEU A 332 -0.89 10.58 3.83
C LEU A 332 0.25 11.19 2.98
N THR A 333 0.31 10.79 1.71
CA THR A 333 1.46 11.01 0.80
C THR A 333 1.28 12.17 -0.19
N GLU A 334 0.24 12.98 -0.04
CA GLU A 334 -0.17 13.98 -1.04
C GLU A 334 -0.10 15.43 -0.52
N GLY A 335 0.51 15.64 0.65
CA GLY A 335 0.49 16.92 1.35
C GLY A 335 1.57 17.90 0.93
N HIS A 336 1.22 19.18 0.83
CA HIS A 336 2.19 20.27 0.61
C HIS A 336 2.78 20.80 1.93
N ASN A 337 4.08 21.15 1.92
CA ASN A 337 4.91 21.54 3.07
C ASN A 337 4.53 22.87 3.80
N ARG A 338 3.27 23.31 3.71
CA ARG A 338 2.72 24.51 4.37
C ARG A 338 1.37 24.27 5.05
N LYS A 339 0.78 23.09 4.85
CA LYS A 339 -0.52 22.71 5.40
C LYS A 339 -0.27 21.64 6.46
N ASN A 340 -0.56 21.92 7.72
CA ASN A 340 -0.24 21.05 8.86
C ASN A 340 -1.40 20.14 9.27
N MET A 341 -2.48 20.09 8.49
CA MET A 341 -3.65 19.25 8.74
C MET A 341 -4.07 18.50 7.48
N CYS A 342 -4.58 17.28 7.64
CA CYS A 342 -5.14 16.45 6.57
C CYS A 342 -6.50 15.89 6.98
N ALA A 343 -7.55 16.14 6.18
CA ALA A 343 -8.79 15.38 6.24
C ALA A 343 -8.59 14.08 5.46
N ILE A 344 -8.77 12.94 6.12
CA ILE A 344 -8.24 11.66 5.67
C ILE A 344 -9.34 10.84 5.00
N ALA A 345 -10.38 10.52 5.77
CA ALA A 345 -11.50 9.71 5.33
C ALA A 345 -12.79 10.17 6.01
N ARG A 346 -13.92 9.94 5.35
CA ARG A 346 -15.25 10.24 5.85
C ARG A 346 -16.12 8.99 5.85
N LEU A 347 -16.63 8.61 7.00
CA LEU A 347 -17.59 7.52 7.14
C LEU A 347 -18.98 8.14 7.20
N VAL A 348 -19.80 7.94 6.18
CA VAL A 348 -21.17 8.47 6.07
C VAL A 348 -22.17 7.35 6.32
N ASN A 349 -23.18 7.61 7.16
CA ASN A 349 -24.27 6.67 7.39
C ASN A 349 -25.34 6.83 6.29
N ASP A 350 -25.20 6.05 5.22
CA ASP A 350 -26.20 5.98 4.15
C ASP A 350 -27.24 4.90 4.47
N ASN A 351 -28.43 5.32 4.92
CA ASN A 351 -29.57 4.44 5.19
C ASN A 351 -29.29 3.22 6.11
N GLY A 352 -28.27 3.30 6.97
CA GLY A 352 -27.82 2.24 7.88
C GLY A 352 -26.54 1.52 7.42
N ASP A 353 -26.09 1.74 6.20
CA ASP A 353 -24.82 1.25 5.66
C ASP A 353 -23.68 2.23 6.04
N ILE A 354 -22.43 1.81 5.89
CA ILE A 354 -21.26 2.70 6.00
C ILE A 354 -20.73 2.96 4.59
N GLN A 355 -20.84 4.19 4.09
CA GLN A 355 -20.06 4.64 2.95
C GLN A 355 -18.74 5.23 3.47
N VAL A 356 -17.61 4.56 3.20
CA VAL A 356 -16.27 5.04 3.54
C VAL A 356 -15.71 5.76 2.32
N GLU A 357 -15.50 7.06 2.45
CA GLU A 357 -14.91 7.94 1.43
C GLU A 357 -13.47 8.29 1.80
N ARG A 358 -12.56 8.30 0.84
CA ARG A 358 -11.23 8.88 0.94
C ARG A 358 -11.28 10.34 0.56
N ILE A 359 -10.81 11.18 1.48
CA ILE A 359 -10.75 12.62 1.31
C ILE A 359 -9.33 13.05 0.95
N ASN A 360 -8.33 12.67 1.75
CA ASN A 360 -6.91 13.03 1.60
C ASN A 360 -6.67 14.51 1.17
N GLN A 361 -7.39 15.44 1.81
CA GLN A 361 -7.33 16.87 1.50
C GLN A 361 -6.64 17.64 2.63
N TYR A 362 -5.70 18.52 2.27
CA TYR A 362 -4.83 19.19 3.25
C TYR A 362 -5.27 20.63 3.54
N PHE A 363 -5.04 21.08 4.77
CA PHE A 363 -5.47 22.38 5.30
C PHE A 363 -4.40 22.99 6.21
N SER A 364 -4.44 24.31 6.39
CA SER A 364 -3.53 25.07 7.25
C SER A 364 -3.93 25.05 8.73
N GLY A 365 -4.94 24.25 9.08
CA GLY A 365 -5.44 24.06 10.43
C GLY A 365 -6.97 23.89 10.48
N HIS A 366 -7.45 23.51 11.68
CA HIS A 366 -8.82 23.12 11.98
C HIS A 366 -9.91 24.01 11.37
N LYS A 367 -9.76 25.33 11.43
CA LYS A 367 -10.73 26.29 10.91
C LYS A 367 -10.89 26.23 9.39
N GLU A 368 -9.82 26.03 8.63
CA GLU A 368 -9.89 25.93 7.16
C GLU A 368 -10.58 24.63 6.75
N MET A 369 -10.29 23.53 7.45
CA MET A 369 -10.93 22.22 7.22
C MET A 369 -12.42 22.26 7.58
N ASP A 370 -12.78 22.78 8.76
CA ASP A 370 -14.15 23.00 9.19
C ASP A 370 -14.97 23.80 8.16
N GLN A 371 -14.42 24.90 7.65
CA GLN A 371 -15.05 25.71 6.61
C GLN A 371 -15.23 24.94 5.29
N ALA A 372 -14.27 24.10 4.89
CA ALA A 372 -14.34 23.33 3.66
C ALA A 372 -15.41 22.22 3.70
N PHE A 373 -15.64 21.61 4.87
CA PHE A 373 -16.67 20.56 5.07
C PHE A 373 -17.97 21.07 5.72
N GLY A 374 -18.07 22.39 5.99
CA GLY A 374 -19.28 23.04 6.48
C GLY A 374 -19.73 22.61 7.89
N TRP A 375 -18.80 22.37 8.83
CA TRP A 375 -19.17 21.89 10.17
C TRP A 375 -19.64 23.01 11.11
N GLY A 376 -19.13 24.23 10.95
CA GLY A 376 -19.55 25.43 11.68
C GLY A 376 -19.08 25.48 13.13
N PHE A 377 -17.89 24.95 13.44
CA PHE A 377 -17.32 24.99 14.79
C PHE A 377 -16.78 26.39 15.17
N ARG A 378 -16.52 26.59 16.46
CA ARG A 378 -15.87 27.81 16.98
C ARG A 378 -14.48 27.46 17.47
N TRP A 379 -13.46 27.89 16.73
CA TRP A 379 -12.06 27.60 17.02
C TRP A 379 -11.40 28.68 17.87
N THR A 380 -10.65 28.24 18.87
CA THR A 380 -9.68 29.02 19.65
C THR A 380 -8.34 28.29 19.67
N SER A 381 -7.25 28.99 20.00
CA SER A 381 -5.96 28.34 20.22
C SER A 381 -6.04 27.39 21.42
N GLY A 382 -5.48 26.19 21.28
CA GLY A 382 -5.34 25.20 22.34
C GLY A 382 -3.95 24.56 22.30
N SER A 383 -3.60 23.86 23.38
CA SER A 383 -2.42 22.99 23.48
C SER A 383 -2.86 21.57 23.83
N LYS A 384 -1.92 20.62 23.76
CA LYS A 384 -2.00 19.38 24.55
C LYS A 384 -1.91 19.70 26.05
#